data_AF-A0AB74VM54-F1
#
_entry.id   AF-A0AB74VM54-F1
#
_cell.length_a   1.000
_cell.length_b   1.000
_cell.length_c   1.000
_cell.angle_alpha   90.00
_cell.angle_beta   90.00
_cell.angle_gamma   90.00
#
_symmetry.space_group_name_H-M   'P 1'
#
loop_
_entity.id
_entity.type
_entity.pdbx_description
1 polymer ?
#
loop_
_entity_poly.entity_id
_entity_poly.type
_entity_poly.pdbx_seq_one_letter_code
_entity_poly.pdbx_strand_id
1 'polypeptide(L)'
;MYIKNIDVKNFTVFENLNMKFCKGINVFIGENGTGKTHLMKMMYAPLSVKYDKSMMRFWEDIFTHNTDVETVPHYFRRNKNKEFIINIDFDNAQSYCNNDGNFSSAYYDIDSVFIPAKEMLSHSKGFLALERERHIPFDRTLIDIISKSELGKSKRLDDLNMKILNHISNIIEGEVIYENDTFYILKNNGLKIEFSMEAEGIRKIGILWQLIRNGLINNKSILFWDEPEANINPKFIPDLVEILIKLQTIGVQIFVTTHDYILSKYFDVKRSDNDEIMYFSLYRTDNGVEYECSTKLDNLKHNQIRDTFIQLYEDEIERAME
;
A
#
# COMPACT_ATOMS: atom_id res chain seq x y z
N MET A 1 -12.84 1.43 12.90
CA MET A 1 -11.49 1.14 13.40
C MET A 1 -10.50 1.65 12.36
N TYR A 2 -9.46 2.36 12.77
CA TYR A 2 -8.38 2.84 11.89
C TYR A 2 -7.08 2.98 12.69
N ILE A 3 -5.92 2.96 12.01
CA ILE A 3 -4.61 3.17 12.64
C ILE A 3 -4.44 4.66 12.96
N LYS A 4 -4.30 4.99 14.24
CA LYS A 4 -4.19 6.36 14.72
C LYS A 4 -2.74 6.84 14.77
N ASN A 5 -1.82 5.96 15.18
CA ASN A 5 -0.40 6.28 15.25
C ASN A 5 0.46 5.02 15.07
N ILE A 6 1.76 5.25 14.91
CA ILE A 6 2.79 4.23 15.01
C ILE A 6 4.03 4.81 15.70
N ASP A 7 4.61 4.02 16.59
CA ASP A 7 5.86 4.28 17.27
C ASP A 7 6.86 3.19 16.89
N VAL A 8 7.97 3.55 16.25
CA VAL A 8 9.03 2.63 15.82
C VAL A 8 10.35 3.05 16.44
N LYS A 9 11.05 2.11 17.08
CA LYS A 9 12.39 2.32 17.63
C LYS A 9 13.33 1.25 17.15
N ASN A 10 14.51 1.67 16.69
CA ASN A 10 15.63 0.81 16.34
C ASN A 10 15.29 -0.29 15.29
N PHE A 11 14.42 0.02 14.32
CA PHE A 11 13.96 -0.93 13.31
C PHE A 11 14.25 -0.43 11.89
N THR A 12 14.95 -1.24 11.10
CA THR A 12 15.45 -0.96 9.75
C THR A 12 16.24 0.35 9.66
N VAL A 13 15.70 1.36 9.00
CA VAL A 13 16.31 2.68 8.83
C VAL A 13 15.91 3.66 9.93
N PHE A 14 14.96 3.31 10.79
CA PHE A 14 14.40 4.17 11.82
C PHE A 14 15.12 3.97 13.16
N GLU A 15 15.74 5.03 13.67
CA GLU A 15 16.25 5.05 15.04
C GLU A 15 15.10 5.28 16.04
N ASN A 16 14.29 6.32 15.81
CA ASN A 16 13.10 6.64 16.59
C ASN A 16 12.12 7.39 15.68
N LEU A 17 10.89 6.90 15.59
CA LEU A 17 9.83 7.43 14.75
C LEU A 17 8.51 7.38 15.53
N ASN A 18 7.81 8.51 15.62
CA ASN A 18 6.44 8.57 16.13
C ASN A 18 5.61 9.31 15.10
N MET A 19 4.69 8.65 14.43
CA MET A 19 3.80 9.27 13.43
C MET A 19 2.34 9.17 13.87
N LYS A 20 1.56 10.20 13.59
CA LYS A 20 0.09 10.20 13.77
C LYS A 20 -0.57 10.33 12.42
N PHE A 21 -1.62 9.55 12.18
CA PHE A 21 -2.29 9.43 10.90
C PHE A 21 -3.70 10.02 10.93
N CYS A 22 -4.18 10.46 9.76
CA CYS A 22 -5.60 10.75 9.59
C CYS A 22 -6.38 9.49 9.22
N LYS A 23 -7.71 9.52 9.42
CA LYS A 23 -8.59 8.39 9.05
C LYS A 23 -8.76 8.25 7.53
N GLY A 24 -8.40 9.27 6.76
CA GLY A 24 -8.50 9.30 5.31
C GLY A 24 -7.23 8.79 4.63
N ILE A 25 -6.59 9.64 3.82
CA ILE A 25 -5.44 9.29 2.99
C ILE A 25 -4.15 9.79 3.62
N ASN A 26 -3.20 8.88 3.83
CA ASN A 26 -1.87 9.15 4.35
C ASN A 26 -0.85 8.87 3.25
N VAL A 27 -0.22 9.92 2.72
CA VAL A 27 0.70 9.84 1.57
C VAL A 27 2.14 9.95 2.06
N PHE A 28 2.90 8.87 1.93
CA PHE A 28 4.32 8.81 2.25
C PHE A 28 5.16 9.12 1.02
N ILE A 29 5.93 10.20 1.11
CA ILE A 29 6.80 10.74 0.06
C ILE A 29 8.24 10.62 0.54
N GLY A 30 9.17 10.36 -0.37
CA GLY A 30 10.59 10.41 -0.07
C GLY A 30 11.41 9.60 -1.07
N GLU A 31 12.73 9.69 -0.97
CA GLU A 31 13.65 8.93 -1.83
C GLU A 31 13.56 7.41 -1.62
N ASN A 32 14.21 6.67 -2.51
CA ASN A 32 14.35 5.22 -2.36
C ASN A 32 15.20 4.88 -1.11
N GLY A 33 14.76 3.86 -0.38
CA GLY A 33 15.43 3.41 0.84
C GLY A 33 15.16 4.26 2.10
N THR A 34 14.22 5.20 2.08
CA THR A 34 13.77 5.91 3.30
C THR A 34 12.79 5.10 4.18
N GLY A 35 12.52 3.84 3.83
CA GLY A 35 11.70 2.95 4.66
C GLY A 35 10.18 3.06 4.46
N LYS A 36 9.73 3.78 3.42
CA LYS A 36 8.32 3.90 2.98
C LYS A 36 7.56 2.56 3.00
N THR A 37 8.00 1.60 2.20
CA THR A 37 7.41 0.26 2.12
C THR A 37 7.52 -0.52 3.43
N HIS A 38 8.63 -0.36 4.17
CA HIS A 38 8.79 -1.00 5.48
C HIS A 38 7.74 -0.50 6.47
N LEU A 39 7.46 0.81 6.50
CA LEU A 39 6.47 1.40 7.39
C LEU A 39 5.06 0.84 7.10
N MET A 40 4.67 0.75 5.83
CA MET A 40 3.40 0.12 5.46
C MET A 40 3.34 -1.35 5.86
N LYS A 41 4.42 -2.11 5.63
CA LYS A 41 4.51 -3.51 6.04
C LYS A 41 4.38 -3.69 7.55
N MET A 42 4.98 -2.80 8.35
CA MET A 42 4.88 -2.83 9.82
C MET A 42 3.44 -2.66 10.27
N MET A 43 2.71 -1.74 9.62
CA MET A 43 1.29 -1.49 9.88
C MET A 43 0.39 -2.63 9.40
N TYR A 44 0.75 -3.27 8.29
CA TYR A 44 -0.03 -4.32 7.67
C TYR A 44 0.08 -5.67 8.38
N ALA A 45 1.29 -6.03 8.80
CA ALA A 45 1.60 -7.34 9.38
C ALA A 45 0.67 -7.77 10.53
N PRO A 46 0.29 -6.89 11.48
CA PRO A 46 -0.65 -7.28 12.52
C PRO A 46 -2.11 -7.43 12.08
N LEU A 47 -2.49 -6.88 10.92
CA LEU A 47 -3.87 -6.82 10.45
C LEU A 47 -4.26 -7.94 9.49
N SER A 48 -3.28 -8.63 8.90
CA SER A 48 -3.51 -9.67 7.90
C SER A 48 -3.84 -11.04 8.52
N VAL A 49 -3.48 -11.27 9.78
CA VAL A 49 -3.59 -12.59 10.43
C VAL A 49 -4.86 -12.65 11.26
N LYS A 50 -5.91 -13.28 10.73
CA LYS A 50 -7.21 -13.32 11.40
C LYS A 50 -7.31 -14.41 12.49
N TYR A 51 -6.59 -15.55 12.38
CA TYR A 51 -6.72 -16.67 13.33
C TYR A 51 -5.55 -17.69 13.28
N ASP A 52 -4.34 -17.43 13.82
CA ASP A 52 -3.42 -18.54 14.22
C ASP A 52 -2.11 -18.12 14.94
N LYS A 53 -1.43 -19.10 15.54
CA LYS A 53 -0.01 -19.09 15.95
C LYS A 53 0.97 -18.83 14.80
N SER A 54 0.49 -18.78 13.55
CA SER A 54 1.25 -18.44 12.34
C SER A 54 1.58 -16.94 12.23
N MET A 55 1.06 -16.09 13.13
CA MET A 55 1.31 -14.65 13.11
C MET A 55 2.81 -14.30 13.18
N MET A 56 3.58 -15.08 13.94
CA MET A 56 5.04 -14.93 14.02
C MET A 56 5.67 -15.14 12.64
N ARG A 57 5.34 -16.25 12.00
CA ARG A 57 5.84 -16.60 10.66
C ARG A 57 5.41 -15.56 9.63
N PHE A 58 4.14 -15.14 9.63
CA PHE A 58 3.67 -14.13 8.69
C PHE A 58 4.39 -12.79 8.86
N TRP A 59 4.55 -12.31 10.10
CA TRP A 59 5.26 -11.06 10.38
C TRP A 59 6.72 -11.14 9.93
N GLU A 60 7.40 -12.24 10.23
CA GLU A 60 8.76 -12.51 9.79
C GLU A 60 8.85 -12.61 8.25
N ASP A 61 7.95 -13.35 7.61
CA ASP A 61 7.88 -13.56 6.14
C ASP A 61 7.54 -12.28 5.35
N ILE A 62 6.97 -11.26 6.01
CA ILE A 62 6.77 -9.93 5.39
C ILE A 62 8.10 -9.17 5.24
N PHE A 63 9.07 -9.43 6.11
CA PHE A 63 10.34 -8.72 6.12
C PHE A 63 11.54 -9.59 5.72
N THR A 64 11.38 -10.92 5.77
CA THR A 64 12.38 -11.91 5.36
C THR A 64 11.81 -12.85 4.32
N HIS A 65 12.67 -13.36 3.45
CA HIS A 65 12.27 -14.30 2.42
C HIS A 65 12.29 -15.72 2.99
N ASN A 66 11.29 -16.07 3.82
CA ASN A 66 11.01 -17.42 4.32
C ASN A 66 12.28 -18.28 4.49
N THR A 67 13.27 -17.73 5.21
CA THR A 67 14.54 -18.43 5.37
C THR A 67 14.27 -19.50 6.40
N ASP A 68 14.57 -20.77 6.11
CA ASP A 68 14.53 -21.87 7.09
C ASP A 68 15.44 -21.63 8.32
N VAL A 69 16.15 -20.50 8.35
CA VAL A 69 16.90 -19.95 9.47
C VAL A 69 15.93 -19.08 10.27
N GLU A 70 15.67 -19.45 11.54
CA GLU A 70 14.97 -18.60 12.51
C GLU A 70 15.36 -17.14 12.28
N THR A 71 14.43 -16.32 11.77
CA THR A 71 14.77 -14.97 11.36
C THR A 71 15.02 -14.17 12.61
N VAL A 72 16.30 -14.06 12.96
CA VAL A 72 16.61 -13.51 14.26
C VAL A 72 16.27 -12.01 14.22
N PRO A 73 15.47 -11.49 15.17
CA PRO A 73 15.10 -10.08 15.29
C PRO A 73 16.24 -9.08 15.04
N HIS A 74 17.50 -9.50 15.24
CA HIS A 74 18.69 -8.70 14.99
C HIS A 74 18.91 -8.23 13.54
N TYR A 75 18.37 -8.91 12.51
CA TYR A 75 18.52 -8.44 11.12
C TYR A 75 17.86 -7.10 10.88
N PHE A 76 16.77 -6.84 11.60
CA PHE A 76 16.03 -5.60 11.48
C PHE A 76 16.54 -4.51 12.41
N ARG A 77 17.45 -4.81 13.33
CA ARG A 77 17.96 -3.80 14.27
C ARG A 77 18.94 -2.87 13.59
N ARG A 78 18.75 -1.56 13.73
CA ARG A 78 19.75 -0.56 13.34
C ARG A 78 20.99 -0.66 14.23
N ASN A 79 20.79 -0.71 15.54
CA ASN A 79 21.78 -0.99 16.55
C ASN A 79 21.59 -2.43 17.07
N LYS A 80 22.51 -3.32 16.69
CA LYS A 80 22.46 -4.76 17.04
C LYS A 80 22.39 -5.03 18.55
N ASN A 81 22.88 -4.10 19.37
CA ASN A 81 22.95 -4.24 20.83
C ASN A 81 21.71 -3.73 21.57
N LYS A 82 20.72 -3.16 20.87
CA LYS A 82 19.46 -2.68 21.46
C LYS A 82 18.29 -3.45 20.89
N GLU A 83 17.26 -3.68 21.67
CA GLU A 83 15.98 -4.22 21.18
C GLU A 83 15.32 -3.25 20.19
N PHE A 84 14.47 -3.75 19.30
CA PHE A 84 13.57 -2.91 18.51
C PHE A 84 12.17 -2.95 19.11
N ILE A 85 11.43 -1.85 18.95
CA ILE A 85 10.05 -1.75 19.42
C ILE A 85 9.19 -1.18 18.29
N ILE A 86 8.05 -1.81 18.04
CA ILE A 86 6.99 -1.30 17.17
C ILE A 86 5.69 -1.28 17.97
N ASN A 87 5.09 -0.11 18.15
CA ASN A 87 3.75 0.03 18.70
C ASN A 87 2.82 0.68 17.69
N ILE A 88 1.59 0.21 17.60
CA ILE A 88 0.55 0.77 16.72
C ILE A 88 -0.71 0.93 17.56
N ASP A 89 -1.20 2.16 17.71
CA ASP A 89 -2.48 2.41 18.38
C ASP A 89 -3.61 2.58 17.36
N PHE A 90 -4.76 2.01 17.69
CA PHE A 90 -5.99 2.15 16.95
C PHE A 90 -6.95 3.12 17.64
N ASP A 91 -7.91 3.65 16.90
CA ASP A 91 -8.95 4.57 17.40
C ASP A 91 -9.86 3.98 18.48
N ASN A 92 -10.02 2.66 18.51
CA ASN A 92 -10.87 1.92 19.45
C ASN A 92 -10.14 1.52 20.76
N ALA A 93 -9.01 2.15 21.09
CA ALA A 93 -8.16 1.86 22.25
C ALA A 93 -7.50 0.47 22.26
N GLN A 94 -7.57 -0.29 21.16
CA GLN A 94 -6.68 -1.43 20.95
C GLN A 94 -5.29 -0.94 20.52
N SER A 95 -4.27 -1.75 20.80
CA SER A 95 -2.88 -1.49 20.41
C SER A 95 -2.16 -2.79 20.06
N TYR A 96 -1.29 -2.74 19.05
CA TYR A 96 -0.30 -3.76 18.78
C TYR A 96 1.06 -3.34 19.35
N CYS A 97 1.79 -4.28 19.95
CA CYS A 97 3.18 -4.10 20.35
C CYS A 97 4.01 -5.28 19.83
N ASN A 98 5.21 -5.00 19.32
CA ASN A 98 6.24 -5.97 19.02
C ASN A 98 7.56 -5.48 19.62
N ASN A 99 8.03 -6.17 20.65
CA ASN A 99 9.35 -5.97 21.23
C ASN A 99 10.26 -7.11 20.79
N ASP A 100 11.08 -6.84 19.77
CA ASP A 100 12.12 -7.74 19.31
C ASP A 100 11.63 -9.17 18.96
N GLY A 101 10.52 -9.24 18.22
CA GLY A 101 9.87 -10.50 17.84
C GLY A 101 8.83 -11.00 18.87
N ASN A 102 8.83 -10.46 20.09
CA ASN A 102 7.78 -10.74 21.07
C ASN A 102 6.62 -9.77 20.88
N PHE A 103 5.54 -10.23 20.24
CA PHE A 103 4.40 -9.38 19.93
C PHE A 103 3.11 -9.76 20.66
N SER A 104 2.24 -8.78 20.84
CA SER A 104 0.90 -8.93 21.40
C SER A 104 -0.01 -9.68 20.43
N SER A 105 -0.66 -10.75 20.89
CA SER A 105 -1.71 -11.44 20.14
C SER A 105 -3.06 -10.75 20.41
N ALA A 106 -3.60 -10.05 19.42
CA ALA A 106 -4.94 -9.48 19.48
C ALA A 106 -5.64 -9.69 18.14
N TYR A 107 -6.97 -9.87 18.20
CA TYR A 107 -7.80 -9.90 17.01
C TYR A 107 -8.28 -8.48 16.69
N TYR A 108 -8.08 -8.07 15.43
CA TYR A 108 -8.52 -6.80 14.91
C TYR A 108 -9.65 -7.04 13.90
N ASP A 109 -10.88 -6.66 14.26
CA ASP A 109 -12.06 -6.80 13.40
C ASP A 109 -12.09 -5.70 12.33
N ILE A 110 -11.14 -5.81 11.39
CA ILE A 110 -10.96 -4.87 10.29
C ILE A 110 -10.44 -5.61 9.06
N ASP A 111 -10.92 -5.25 7.88
CA ASP A 111 -10.34 -5.75 6.64
C ASP A 111 -9.08 -4.95 6.31
N SER A 112 -8.07 -5.61 5.79
CA SER A 112 -6.84 -4.96 5.37
C SER A 112 -6.37 -5.57 4.06
N VAL A 113 -5.85 -4.74 3.17
CA VAL A 113 -5.26 -5.19 1.89
C VAL A 113 -3.96 -4.44 1.65
N PHE A 114 -2.95 -5.17 1.18
CA PHE A 114 -1.67 -4.60 0.75
C PHE A 114 -1.49 -4.86 -0.74
N ILE A 115 -1.50 -3.80 -1.55
CA ILE A 115 -1.18 -3.87 -2.97
C ILE A 115 0.31 -3.51 -3.12
N PRO A 116 1.18 -4.48 -3.42
CA PRO A 116 2.60 -4.24 -3.61
C PRO A 116 2.89 -3.49 -4.91
N ALA A 117 4.05 -2.84 -4.98
CA ALA A 117 4.50 -2.15 -6.19
C ALA A 117 4.63 -3.09 -7.40
N LYS A 118 4.84 -4.40 -7.16
CA LYS A 118 4.90 -5.44 -8.19
C LYS A 118 3.55 -6.13 -8.37
N GLU A 119 3.08 -6.19 -9.62
CA GLU A 119 1.87 -6.93 -10.01
C GLU A 119 2.09 -8.45 -9.91
N MET A 120 1.18 -9.19 -9.29
CA MET A 120 1.33 -10.63 -9.01
C MET A 120 0.20 -11.52 -9.53
N LEU A 121 -0.95 -10.96 -9.92
CA LEU A 121 -2.10 -11.72 -10.43
C LEU A 121 -1.80 -12.35 -11.80
N SER A 122 -0.88 -11.81 -12.60
CA SER A 122 -0.40 -12.51 -13.80
C SER A 122 0.30 -13.83 -13.52
N HIS A 123 0.68 -14.08 -12.27
CA HIS A 123 1.36 -15.30 -11.83
C HIS A 123 0.45 -16.21 -11.00
N SER A 124 -0.87 -15.96 -10.91
CA SER A 124 -1.76 -16.69 -10.01
C SER A 124 -1.82 -18.21 -10.28
N LYS A 125 -1.74 -18.61 -11.55
CA LYS A 125 -1.99 -19.99 -11.97
C LYS A 125 -1.06 -20.99 -11.30
N GLY A 126 -1.61 -21.78 -10.38
CA GLY A 126 -0.88 -22.81 -9.63
C GLY A 126 0.09 -22.25 -8.57
N PHE A 127 0.16 -20.94 -8.37
CA PHE A 127 1.14 -20.32 -7.47
C PHE A 127 0.89 -20.65 -6.01
N LEU A 128 -0.36 -20.56 -5.54
CA LEU A 128 -0.70 -20.92 -4.15
C LEU A 128 -0.57 -22.42 -3.88
N ALA A 129 -0.69 -23.28 -4.90
CA ALA A 129 -0.41 -24.70 -4.76
C ALA A 129 1.11 -24.93 -4.59
N LEU A 130 1.93 -24.28 -5.43
CA LEU A 130 3.38 -24.36 -5.35
C LEU A 130 3.92 -23.78 -4.03
N GLU A 131 3.37 -22.66 -3.56
CA GLU A 131 3.73 -22.05 -2.27
C GLU A 131 3.48 -23.01 -1.11
N ARG A 132 2.31 -23.67 -1.06
CA ARG A 132 1.97 -24.63 -0.01
C ARG A 132 2.89 -25.85 0.00
N GLU A 133 3.33 -26.32 -1.17
CA GLU A 133 4.20 -27.50 -1.27
C GLU A 133 5.68 -27.17 -1.05
N ARG A 134 6.15 -26.02 -1.53
CA ARG A 134 7.58 -25.71 -1.64
C ARG A 134 8.04 -24.56 -0.75
N HIS A 135 7.15 -23.87 -0.05
CA HIS A 135 7.45 -22.71 0.78
C HIS A 135 8.35 -21.71 0.03
N ILE A 136 7.91 -21.28 -1.15
CA ILE A 136 8.71 -20.44 -2.04
C ILE A 136 9.10 -19.15 -1.29
N PRO A 137 10.35 -18.69 -1.38
CA PRO A 137 10.86 -17.53 -0.64
C PRO A 137 10.39 -16.22 -1.28
N PHE A 138 9.08 -16.01 -1.37
CA PHE A 138 8.48 -14.73 -1.72
C PHE A 138 8.10 -13.96 -0.46
N ASP A 139 8.23 -12.64 -0.56
CA ASP A 139 7.62 -11.74 0.40
C ASP A 139 6.13 -12.05 0.58
N ARG A 140 5.68 -12.14 1.84
CA ARG A 140 4.32 -12.59 2.15
C ARG A 140 3.23 -11.69 1.59
N THR A 141 3.48 -10.39 1.38
CA THR A 141 2.49 -9.48 0.77
C THR A 141 2.20 -9.84 -0.69
N LEU A 142 3.19 -10.39 -1.42
CA LEU A 142 3.04 -10.85 -2.81
C LEU A 142 2.18 -12.13 -2.90
N ILE A 143 2.25 -12.99 -1.89
CA ILE A 143 1.42 -14.19 -1.80
C ILE A 143 -0.01 -13.82 -1.37
N ASP A 144 -0.12 -12.95 -0.37
CA ASP A 144 -1.40 -12.56 0.23
C ASP A 144 -2.30 -11.80 -0.75
N ILE A 145 -1.73 -10.95 -1.62
CA ILE A 145 -2.52 -10.25 -2.65
C ILE A 145 -3.18 -11.22 -3.64
N ILE A 146 -2.49 -12.32 -4.02
CA ILE A 146 -3.08 -13.38 -4.86
C ILE A 146 -4.20 -14.06 -4.08
N SER A 147 -3.90 -14.55 -2.87
CA SER A 147 -4.88 -15.26 -2.03
C SER A 147 -6.16 -14.45 -1.78
N LYS A 148 -6.03 -13.14 -1.54
CA LYS A 148 -7.15 -12.22 -1.37
C LYS A 148 -7.92 -11.94 -2.66
N SER A 149 -7.23 -11.88 -3.78
CA SER A 149 -7.85 -11.65 -5.10
C SER A 149 -8.64 -12.86 -5.58
N GLU A 150 -8.27 -14.09 -5.20
CA GLU A 150 -8.98 -15.32 -5.55
C GLU A 150 -10.31 -15.52 -4.79
N LEU A 151 -10.56 -14.73 -3.73
CA LEU A 151 -11.81 -14.80 -2.99
C LEU A 151 -13.01 -14.50 -3.91
N GLY A 152 -14.14 -15.16 -3.62
CA GLY A 152 -15.36 -15.00 -4.41
C GLY A 152 -15.94 -13.59 -4.35
N LYS A 153 -16.64 -13.20 -5.41
CA LYS A 153 -17.34 -11.90 -5.50
C LYS A 153 -18.26 -11.70 -4.29
N SER A 154 -18.23 -10.51 -3.69
CA SER A 154 -19.17 -10.17 -2.62
C SER A 154 -20.60 -10.18 -3.12
N LYS A 155 -21.52 -10.74 -2.32
CA LYS A 155 -22.97 -10.72 -2.59
C LYS A 155 -23.59 -9.35 -2.34
N ARG A 156 -22.92 -8.47 -1.58
CA ARG A 156 -23.41 -7.15 -1.20
C ARG A 156 -22.32 -6.13 -1.50
N LEU A 157 -22.60 -5.26 -2.46
CA LEU A 157 -21.83 -4.05 -2.73
C LEU A 157 -22.80 -2.89 -2.60
N ASP A 158 -22.39 -1.84 -1.89
CA ASP A 158 -23.17 -0.61 -1.84
C ASP A 158 -23.06 0.18 -3.16
N ASP A 159 -23.97 1.15 -3.33
CA ASP A 159 -24.06 1.95 -4.54
C ASP A 159 -22.78 2.75 -4.82
N LEU A 160 -22.05 3.13 -3.77
CA LEU A 160 -20.84 3.95 -3.92
C LEU A 160 -19.66 3.11 -4.40
N ASN A 161 -19.50 1.88 -3.89
CA ASN A 161 -18.56 0.90 -4.43
C ASN A 161 -18.89 0.54 -5.88
N MET A 162 -20.17 0.41 -6.24
CA MET A 162 -20.56 0.18 -7.64
C MET A 162 -20.17 1.35 -8.55
N LYS A 163 -20.31 2.60 -8.10
CA LYS A 163 -19.85 3.78 -8.85
C LYS A 163 -18.33 3.79 -9.02
N ILE A 164 -17.58 3.41 -7.97
CA ILE A 164 -16.12 3.30 -8.02
C ILE A 164 -15.70 2.19 -8.99
N LEU A 165 -16.33 1.01 -8.92
CA LEU A 165 -16.09 -0.09 -9.85
C LEU A 165 -16.35 0.34 -11.31
N ASN A 166 -17.43 1.07 -11.58
CA ASN A 166 -17.71 1.59 -12.92
C ASN A 166 -16.64 2.58 -13.40
N HIS A 167 -16.15 3.45 -12.51
CA HIS A 167 -15.05 4.37 -12.83
C HIS A 167 -13.79 3.59 -13.20
N ILE A 168 -13.43 2.58 -12.39
CA ILE A 168 -12.29 1.71 -12.66
C ILE A 168 -12.49 0.93 -13.98
N SER A 169 -13.69 0.40 -14.23
CA SER A 169 -14.05 -0.31 -15.45
C SER A 169 -13.89 0.55 -16.71
N ASN A 170 -14.11 1.86 -16.63
CA ASN A 170 -13.84 2.77 -17.74
C ASN A 170 -12.34 2.90 -18.04
N ILE A 171 -11.48 2.83 -17.01
CA ILE A 171 -10.02 2.95 -17.18
C ILE A 171 -9.44 1.66 -17.77
N ILE A 172 -9.87 0.50 -17.26
CA ILE A 172 -9.39 -0.81 -17.75
C ILE A 172 -10.15 -1.30 -18.99
N GLU A 173 -11.17 -0.55 -19.42
CA GLU A 173 -12.07 -0.82 -20.54
C GLU A 173 -12.78 -2.18 -20.43
N GLY A 174 -13.16 -2.58 -19.21
CA GLY A 174 -13.76 -3.88 -18.95
C GLY A 174 -13.94 -4.21 -17.46
N GLU A 175 -14.06 -5.51 -17.18
CA GLU A 175 -14.23 -6.06 -15.83
C GLU A 175 -13.22 -7.19 -15.58
N VAL A 176 -12.79 -7.37 -14.32
CA VAL A 176 -11.92 -8.51 -13.97
C VAL A 176 -12.77 -9.76 -13.78
N ILE A 177 -12.30 -10.87 -14.35
CA ILE A 177 -12.87 -12.20 -14.17
C ILE A 177 -11.76 -13.17 -13.76
N TYR A 178 -12.12 -14.16 -12.94
CA TYR A 178 -11.21 -15.17 -12.44
C TYR A 178 -11.77 -16.55 -12.75
N GLU A 179 -11.01 -17.34 -13.53
CA GLU A 179 -11.41 -18.67 -13.99
C GLU A 179 -10.16 -19.56 -14.10
N ASN A 180 -10.27 -20.81 -13.65
CA ASN A 180 -9.19 -21.81 -13.73
C ASN A 180 -7.83 -21.27 -13.22
N ASP A 181 -7.85 -20.70 -12.03
CA ASP A 181 -6.70 -20.09 -11.35
C ASP A 181 -6.02 -18.94 -12.09
N THR A 182 -6.73 -18.32 -13.04
CA THR A 182 -6.17 -17.28 -13.92
C THR A 182 -7.08 -16.06 -13.94
N PHE A 183 -6.48 -14.87 -13.80
CA PHE A 183 -7.17 -13.60 -13.91
C PHE A 183 -7.18 -13.08 -15.35
N TYR A 184 -8.31 -12.52 -15.76
CA TYR A 184 -8.51 -11.90 -17.07
C TYR A 184 -9.21 -10.56 -16.92
N ILE A 185 -9.04 -9.69 -17.91
CA ILE A 185 -9.91 -8.54 -18.15
C ILE A 185 -10.84 -8.89 -19.31
N LEU A 186 -12.15 -8.95 -19.04
CA LEU A 186 -13.17 -9.04 -20.06
C LEU A 186 -13.47 -7.62 -20.56
N LYS A 187 -12.95 -7.28 -21.74
CA LYS A 187 -13.14 -5.98 -22.36
C LYS A 187 -14.58 -5.77 -22.77
N ASN A 188 -14.99 -4.50 -22.86
CA ASN A 188 -16.35 -4.10 -23.26
C ASN A 188 -16.76 -4.61 -24.65
N ASN A 189 -15.80 -4.89 -25.54
CA ASN A 189 -16.04 -5.48 -26.87
C ASN A 189 -16.12 -7.02 -26.86
N GLY A 190 -16.06 -7.65 -25.68
CA GLY A 190 -16.08 -9.10 -25.49
C GLY A 190 -14.72 -9.79 -25.56
N LEU A 191 -13.63 -9.06 -25.87
CA LEU A 191 -12.28 -9.64 -25.87
C LEU A 191 -11.86 -9.98 -24.44
N LYS A 192 -11.48 -11.23 -24.22
CA LYS A 192 -10.94 -11.70 -22.95
C LYS A 192 -9.41 -11.69 -23.01
N ILE A 193 -8.78 -10.83 -22.22
CA ILE A 193 -7.31 -10.69 -22.16
C ILE A 193 -6.81 -11.24 -20.84
N GLU A 194 -5.88 -12.18 -20.87
CA GLU A 194 -5.24 -12.68 -19.66
C GLU A 194 -4.38 -11.57 -19.03
N PHE A 195 -4.32 -11.50 -17.70
CA PHE A 195 -3.46 -10.53 -17.02
C PHE A 195 -2.02 -10.60 -17.57
N SER A 196 -1.46 -11.78 -17.83
CA SER A 196 -0.10 -11.90 -18.39
C SER A 196 0.12 -11.20 -19.76
N MET A 197 -0.96 -10.89 -20.49
CA MET A 197 -0.92 -10.23 -21.80
C MET A 197 -1.35 -8.75 -21.76
N GLU A 198 -1.74 -8.23 -20.60
CA GLU A 198 -2.24 -6.87 -20.43
C GLU A 198 -1.15 -5.91 -19.93
N ALA A 199 -1.27 -4.62 -20.25
CA ALA A 199 -0.34 -3.60 -19.78
C ALA A 199 -0.31 -3.51 -18.24
N GLU A 200 0.88 -3.38 -17.66
CA GLU A 200 1.07 -3.44 -16.20
C GLU A 200 0.28 -2.42 -15.41
N GLY A 201 0.22 -1.17 -15.86
CA GLY A 201 -0.62 -0.15 -15.23
C GLY A 201 -2.10 -0.52 -15.21
N ILE A 202 -2.61 -1.15 -16.28
CA ILE A 202 -4.00 -1.61 -16.36
C ILE A 202 -4.25 -2.78 -15.40
N ARG A 203 -3.29 -3.71 -15.30
CA ARG A 203 -3.37 -4.82 -14.32
C ARG A 203 -3.42 -4.32 -12.89
N LYS A 204 -2.58 -3.35 -12.52
CA LYS A 204 -2.60 -2.73 -11.17
C LYS A 204 -3.94 -2.11 -10.83
N ILE A 205 -4.53 -1.37 -11.76
CA ILE A 205 -5.88 -0.81 -11.59
C ILE A 205 -6.93 -1.94 -11.53
N GLY A 206 -6.75 -3.01 -12.29
CA GLY A 206 -7.55 -4.24 -12.22
C GLY A 206 -7.50 -4.93 -10.85
N ILE A 207 -6.35 -4.95 -10.18
CA ILE A 207 -6.24 -5.47 -8.80
C ILE A 207 -7.19 -4.71 -7.87
N LEU A 208 -7.20 -3.38 -7.95
CA LEU A 208 -8.12 -2.57 -7.15
C LEU A 208 -9.58 -2.91 -7.44
N TRP A 209 -9.94 -3.05 -8.72
CA TRP A 209 -11.29 -3.49 -9.13
C TRP A 209 -11.66 -4.82 -8.47
N GLN A 210 -10.75 -5.81 -8.52
CA GLN A 210 -10.98 -7.15 -7.98
C GLN A 210 -11.17 -7.12 -6.46
N LEU A 211 -10.34 -6.36 -5.74
CA LEU A 211 -10.44 -6.26 -4.28
C LEU A 211 -11.72 -5.57 -3.82
N ILE A 212 -12.15 -4.52 -4.50
CA ILE A 212 -13.45 -3.87 -4.24
C ILE A 212 -14.59 -4.86 -4.55
N ARG A 213 -14.54 -5.54 -5.69
CA ARG A 213 -15.58 -6.50 -6.10
C ARG A 213 -15.70 -7.69 -5.13
N ASN A 214 -14.61 -8.10 -4.52
CA ASN A 214 -14.56 -9.15 -3.50
C ASN A 214 -15.07 -8.67 -2.13
N GLY A 215 -15.29 -7.35 -1.96
CA GLY A 215 -15.77 -6.75 -0.71
C GLY A 215 -14.68 -6.56 0.35
N LEU A 216 -13.40 -6.75 -0.01
CA LEU A 216 -12.26 -6.56 0.90
C LEU A 216 -11.95 -5.07 1.15
N ILE A 217 -12.30 -4.22 0.19
CA ILE A 217 -12.24 -2.77 0.33
C ILE A 217 -13.67 -2.28 0.58
N ASN A 218 -13.92 -1.86 1.81
CA ASN A 218 -15.22 -1.43 2.32
C ASN A 218 -15.06 -0.35 3.42
N ASN A 219 -16.17 0.11 3.99
CA ASN A 219 -16.19 1.18 5.02
C ASN A 219 -15.53 0.84 6.36
N LYS A 220 -14.98 -0.37 6.51
CA LYS A 220 -14.18 -0.84 7.64
C LYS A 220 -12.91 -1.54 7.14
N SER A 221 -12.26 -0.96 6.13
CA SER A 221 -11.03 -1.50 5.58
C SER A 221 -9.88 -0.50 5.64
N ILE A 222 -8.66 -1.04 5.68
CA ILE A 222 -7.42 -0.29 5.48
C ILE A 222 -6.76 -0.76 4.19
N LEU A 223 -6.52 0.18 3.27
CA LEU A 223 -5.82 -0.04 2.03
C LEU A 223 -4.38 0.47 2.15
N PHE A 224 -3.44 -0.43 1.98
CA PHE A 224 -2.02 -0.13 1.82
C PHE A 224 -1.68 -0.29 0.33
N TRP A 225 -1.26 0.76 -0.36
CA TRP A 225 -0.85 0.67 -1.76
C TRP A 225 0.55 1.25 -1.98
N ASP A 226 1.48 0.37 -2.32
CA ASP A 226 2.87 0.71 -2.55
C ASP A 226 3.08 1.11 -4.02
N GLU A 227 3.49 2.35 -4.27
CA GLU A 227 3.70 2.93 -5.60
C GLU A 227 2.56 2.65 -6.60
N PRO A 228 1.34 3.14 -6.30
CA PRO A 228 0.18 2.88 -7.15
C PRO A 228 0.34 3.39 -8.57
N GLU A 229 1.08 4.49 -8.77
CA GLU A 229 1.38 5.12 -10.04
C GLU A 229 2.41 4.38 -10.90
N ALA A 230 3.24 3.52 -10.31
CA ALA A 230 4.34 2.89 -11.05
C ALA A 230 3.78 2.04 -12.21
N ASN A 231 4.32 2.25 -13.41
CA ASN A 231 3.90 1.63 -14.68
C ASN A 231 2.49 2.01 -15.16
N ILE A 232 1.82 3.00 -14.55
CA ILE A 232 0.56 3.58 -15.03
C ILE A 232 0.85 4.71 -16.02
N ASN A 233 0.06 4.79 -17.10
CA ASN A 233 0.12 5.93 -18.02
C ASN A 233 -0.29 7.22 -17.28
N PRO A 234 0.51 8.31 -17.33
CA PRO A 234 0.24 9.55 -16.61
C PRO A 234 -1.17 10.12 -16.79
N LYS A 235 -1.82 9.87 -17.94
CA LYS A 235 -3.19 10.30 -18.21
C LYS A 235 -4.23 9.74 -17.21
N PHE A 236 -3.95 8.60 -16.58
CA PHE A 236 -4.84 7.93 -15.63
C PHE A 236 -4.54 8.24 -14.16
N ILE A 237 -3.44 8.95 -13.87
CA ILE A 237 -3.11 9.36 -12.50
C ILE A 237 -4.23 10.22 -11.86
N PRO A 238 -4.85 11.19 -12.57
CA PRO A 238 -5.96 11.98 -11.99
C PRO A 238 -7.17 11.11 -11.61
N ASP A 239 -7.50 10.12 -12.45
CA ASP A 239 -8.59 9.19 -12.19
C ASP A 239 -8.31 8.29 -10.99
N LEU A 240 -7.08 7.77 -10.90
CA LEU A 240 -6.62 6.98 -9.75
C LEU A 240 -6.75 7.77 -8.44
N VAL A 241 -6.30 9.02 -8.41
CA VAL A 241 -6.44 9.90 -7.24
C VAL A 241 -7.91 10.12 -6.88
N GLU A 242 -8.76 10.38 -7.87
CA GLU A 242 -10.19 10.57 -7.63
C GLU A 242 -10.86 9.31 -7.05
N ILE A 243 -10.46 8.12 -7.52
CA ILE A 243 -10.90 6.84 -6.97
C ILE A 243 -10.47 6.70 -5.51
N LEU A 244 -9.22 7.02 -5.17
CA LEU A 244 -8.72 6.93 -3.79
C LEU A 244 -9.43 7.92 -2.86
N ILE A 245 -9.71 9.15 -3.32
CA ILE A 245 -10.52 10.11 -2.57
C ILE A 245 -11.94 9.57 -2.34
N LYS A 246 -12.59 9.01 -3.36
CA LYS A 246 -13.92 8.38 -3.20
C LYS A 246 -13.89 7.23 -2.19
N LEU A 247 -12.85 6.40 -2.20
CA LEU A 247 -12.67 5.32 -1.21
C LEU A 247 -12.53 5.88 0.22
N GLN A 248 -11.81 6.99 0.40
CA GLN A 248 -11.74 7.68 1.69
C GLN A 248 -13.12 8.18 2.14
N THR A 249 -13.98 8.67 1.24
CA THR A 249 -15.31 9.15 1.61
C THR A 249 -16.25 8.04 2.12
N ILE A 250 -16.03 6.78 1.72
CA ILE A 250 -16.77 5.63 2.29
C ILE A 250 -16.18 5.13 3.61
N GLY A 251 -15.10 5.72 4.11
CA GLY A 251 -14.48 5.33 5.38
C GLY A 251 -13.33 4.33 5.25
N VAL A 252 -12.79 4.11 4.05
CA VAL A 252 -11.53 3.37 3.88
C VAL A 252 -10.38 4.25 4.35
N GLN A 253 -9.55 3.76 5.28
CA GLN A 253 -8.26 4.42 5.57
C GLN A 253 -7.23 3.98 4.53
N ILE A 254 -6.51 4.93 3.95
CA ILE A 254 -5.59 4.65 2.84
C ILE A 254 -4.19 5.09 3.23
N PHE A 255 -3.21 4.23 2.95
CA PHE A 255 -1.78 4.51 3.02
C PHE A 255 -1.18 4.31 1.64
N VAL A 256 -0.62 5.38 1.08
CA VAL A 256 0.04 5.36 -0.22
C VAL A 256 1.50 5.70 -0.02
N THR A 257 2.40 4.95 -0.64
CA THR A 257 3.79 5.39 -0.83
C THR A 257 3.99 5.79 -2.27
N THR A 258 4.81 6.82 -2.46
CA THR A 258 5.11 7.31 -3.78
C THR A 258 6.48 7.97 -3.79
N HIS A 259 7.12 7.91 -4.95
CA HIS A 259 8.26 8.75 -5.28
C HIS A 259 7.95 9.72 -6.42
N ASP A 260 6.66 9.92 -6.72
CA ASP A 260 6.15 10.69 -7.84
C ASP A 260 5.47 11.97 -7.33
N TYR A 261 6.00 13.11 -7.80
CA TYR A 261 5.46 14.43 -7.45
C TYR A 261 4.08 14.69 -8.09
N ILE A 262 3.83 14.18 -9.29
CA ILE A 262 2.58 14.34 -10.04
C ILE A 262 1.43 13.67 -9.27
N LEU A 263 1.61 12.42 -8.82
CA LEU A 263 0.60 11.75 -8.00
C LEU A 263 0.29 12.56 -6.72
N SER A 264 1.35 12.94 -6.00
CA SER A 264 1.25 13.72 -4.76
C SER A 264 0.52 15.05 -4.98
N LYS A 265 0.83 15.75 -6.07
CA LYS A 265 0.21 17.04 -6.42
C LYS A 265 -1.24 16.88 -6.85
N TYR A 266 -1.60 15.80 -7.54
CA TYR A 266 -3.01 15.56 -7.89
C TYR A 266 -3.90 15.37 -6.68
N PHE A 267 -3.42 14.74 -5.58
CA PHE A 267 -4.18 14.70 -4.32
C PHE A 267 -4.51 16.12 -3.82
N ASP A 268 -3.54 17.03 -3.89
CA ASP A 268 -3.71 18.42 -3.43
C ASP A 268 -4.61 19.24 -4.35
N VAL A 269 -4.62 18.94 -5.65
CA VAL A 269 -5.47 19.61 -6.66
C VAL A 269 -6.91 19.08 -6.62
N LYS A 270 -7.10 17.78 -6.40
CA LYS A 270 -8.41 17.11 -6.50
C LYS A 270 -9.18 17.06 -5.19
N ARG A 271 -8.52 17.26 -4.04
CA ARG A 271 -9.18 17.29 -2.74
C ARG A 271 -10.23 18.40 -2.63
N SER A 272 -11.22 18.14 -1.81
CA SER A 272 -12.16 19.12 -1.26
C SER A 272 -11.81 19.47 0.19
N ASP A 273 -12.50 20.45 0.76
CA ASP A 273 -12.30 20.87 2.16
C ASP A 273 -12.68 19.78 3.17
N ASN A 274 -13.53 18.83 2.77
CA ASN A 274 -13.97 17.72 3.63
C ASN A 274 -13.04 16.50 3.55
N ASP A 275 -12.08 16.50 2.63
CA ASP A 275 -11.18 15.36 2.44
C ASP A 275 -10.01 15.43 3.41
N GLU A 276 -9.79 14.30 4.09
CA GLU A 276 -8.73 14.15 5.08
C GLU A 276 -7.52 13.52 4.42
N ILE A 277 -6.59 14.38 4.00
CA ILE A 277 -5.33 13.99 3.38
C ILE A 277 -4.17 14.55 4.20
N MET A 278 -3.23 13.67 4.56
CA MET A 278 -2.01 14.03 5.26
C MET A 278 -0.79 13.50 4.49
N TYR A 279 0.18 14.38 4.28
CA TYR A 279 1.43 14.06 3.63
C TYR A 279 2.53 13.89 4.67
N PHE A 280 3.39 12.93 4.44
CA PHE A 280 4.55 12.61 5.26
C PHE A 280 5.76 12.56 4.33
N SER A 281 6.71 13.48 4.49
CA SER A 281 7.97 13.43 3.75
C SER A 281 9.03 12.78 4.61
N LEU A 282 9.56 11.63 4.17
CA LEU A 282 10.63 10.89 4.82
C LEU A 282 11.96 11.23 4.15
N TYR A 283 12.94 11.65 4.94
CA TYR A 283 14.25 12.07 4.46
C TYR A 283 15.37 11.54 5.36
N ARG A 284 16.57 11.39 4.78
CA ARG A 284 17.75 10.86 5.50
C ARG A 284 18.43 11.98 6.28
N THR A 285 18.89 11.65 7.49
CA THR A 285 19.76 12.47 8.33
C THR A 285 20.96 11.64 8.79
N ASP A 286 21.94 12.27 9.45
CA ASP A 286 23.12 11.57 9.99
C ASP A 286 22.73 10.46 11.00
N ASN A 287 21.58 10.62 11.67
CA ASN A 287 21.10 9.70 12.70
C ASN A 287 20.15 8.62 12.16
N GLY A 288 19.66 8.72 10.92
CA GLY A 288 18.76 7.73 10.33
C GLY A 288 17.78 8.34 9.35
N VAL A 289 16.52 7.92 9.42
CA VAL A 289 15.44 8.56 8.69
C VAL A 289 14.55 9.32 9.65
N GLU A 290 14.29 10.57 9.31
CA GLU A 290 13.33 11.44 9.98
C GLU A 290 12.16 11.75 9.03
N TYR A 291 11.16 12.47 9.54
CA TYR A 291 10.03 12.87 8.73
C TYR A 291 9.49 14.24 9.13
N GLU A 292 8.81 14.86 8.19
CA GLU A 292 7.91 15.99 8.44
C GLU A 292 6.52 15.65 7.90
N CYS A 293 5.47 16.24 8.46
CA CYS A 293 4.13 16.05 7.94
C CYS A 293 3.36 17.37 7.81
N SER A 294 2.43 17.39 6.87
CA SER A 294 1.52 18.50 6.68
C SER A 294 0.23 18.05 6.00
N THR A 295 -0.83 18.82 6.16
CA THR A 295 -2.06 18.63 5.38
C THR A 295 -1.95 19.20 3.98
N LYS A 296 -0.94 20.04 3.66
CA LYS A 296 -0.70 20.56 2.30
C LYS A 296 0.68 20.17 1.82
N LEU A 297 0.81 19.73 0.57
CA LEU A 297 2.10 19.30 0.00
C LEU A 297 3.12 20.44 -0.01
N ASP A 298 2.67 21.66 -0.34
CA ASP A 298 3.56 22.82 -0.49
C ASP A 298 4.21 23.25 0.84
N ASN A 299 3.63 22.86 1.99
CA ASN A 299 4.17 23.16 3.32
C ASN A 299 5.34 22.23 3.72
N LEU A 300 5.58 21.16 2.97
CA LEU A 300 6.72 20.28 3.18
C LEU A 300 8.00 20.98 2.69
N LYS A 301 8.99 21.07 3.58
CA LYS A 301 10.30 21.67 3.30
C LYS A 301 11.26 20.66 2.68
N HIS A 302 11.24 19.42 3.18
CA HIS A 302 12.12 18.34 2.75
C HIS A 302 11.42 17.49 1.70
N ASN A 303 11.24 18.01 0.49
CA ASN A 303 10.63 17.27 -0.61
C ASN A 303 11.54 17.28 -1.84
N GLN A 304 12.56 16.43 -1.82
CA GLN A 304 13.54 16.30 -2.91
C GLN A 304 12.89 15.96 -4.26
N ILE A 305 11.71 15.32 -4.24
CA ILE A 305 10.94 15.00 -5.44
C ILE A 305 10.36 16.26 -6.07
N ARG A 306 9.83 17.17 -5.24
CA ARG A 306 9.40 18.51 -5.68
C ARG A 306 10.58 19.29 -6.23
N ASP A 307 11.71 19.29 -5.53
CA ASP A 307 12.89 20.07 -5.94
C ASP A 307 13.41 19.60 -7.31
N THR A 308 13.44 18.29 -7.54
CA THR A 308 13.79 17.70 -8.85
C THR A 308 12.80 18.11 -9.94
N PHE A 309 11.51 18.12 -9.63
CA PHE A 309 10.47 18.52 -10.59
C PHE A 309 10.53 20.01 -10.93
N ILE A 310 10.81 20.87 -9.95
CA ILE A 310 11.02 22.31 -10.17
C ILE A 310 12.23 22.53 -11.08
N GLN A 311 13.35 21.86 -10.81
CA GLN A 311 14.54 21.95 -11.66
C GLN A 311 14.23 21.59 -13.12
N LEU A 312 13.49 20.50 -13.35
CA LEU A 312 13.09 20.11 -14.70
C LEU A 312 12.26 21.21 -15.41
N TYR A 313 11.38 21.88 -14.68
CA TYR A 313 10.57 22.98 -15.23
C TYR A 313 11.42 24.22 -15.53
N GLU A 314 12.39 24.54 -14.68
CA GLU A 314 13.36 25.60 -14.91
C GLU A 314 14.20 25.31 -16.16
N ASP A 315 14.71 24.08 -16.31
CA ASP A 315 15.46 23.64 -17.50
C ASP A 315 14.62 23.77 -18.79
N GLU A 316 13.31 23.45 -18.74
CA GLU A 316 12.40 23.64 -19.87
C GLU A 316 12.20 25.10 -20.25
N ILE A 317 12.07 25.99 -19.26
CA ILE A 317 11.95 27.44 -19.48
C ILE A 317 13.23 27.99 -20.11
N GLU A 318 14.40 27.62 -19.57
CA GLU A 318 15.69 28.07 -20.11
C GLU A 318 15.83 27.65 -21.57
N ARG A 319 15.52 26.40 -21.91
CA ARG A 319 15.54 25.91 -23.29
C ARG A 319 14.55 26.62 -24.22
N ALA A 320 13.39 27.05 -23.72
CA ALA A 320 12.42 27.79 -24.51
C ALA A 320 12.82 29.26 -24.76
N MET A 321 13.76 29.77 -23.95
CA MET A 321 14.29 31.14 -24.06
C MET A 321 15.55 31.24 -24.96
N GLU A 322 16.15 30.11 -25.33
CA GLU A 322 17.25 29.99 -26.32
C GLU A 322 16.77 29.99 -27.78
#